data_AF-A0A193SPR7-F1
#
_entry.id   AF-A0A193SPR7-F1
#
_cell.length_a   1.000
_cell.length_b   1.000
_cell.length_c   1.000
_cell.angle_alpha   90.00
_cell.angle_beta   90.00
_cell.angle_gamma   90.00
#
_symmetry.space_group_name_H-M   'P 1'
#
loop_
_entity.id
_entity.type
_entity.pdbx_description
1 polymer ?
#
loop_
_entity_poly.entity_id
_entity_poly.type
_entity_poly.pdbx_seq_one_letter_code
_entity_poly.pdbx_strand_id
1 'polypeptide(L)' 'MTALTQRINILDTAEIEEAKWVALQAYLADDSNSMSNRQLLKDVAFSQGLVPTEYSANVGAHKKQEIFTTTGDQSETLL' A
#
# COMPACT_ATOMS: atom_id res chain seq x y z
N MET A 1 4.84 -9.48 12.13
CA MET A 1 4.03 -10.67 11.76
C MET A 1 4.82 -11.47 10.74
N THR A 2 4.87 -12.80 10.86
CA THR A 2 5.55 -13.67 9.90
C THR A 2 4.52 -14.67 9.39
N ALA A 3 4.41 -14.84 8.07
CA ALA A 3 3.44 -15.76 7.50
C ALA A 3 3.73 -17.20 7.93
N LEU A 4 2.70 -17.92 8.39
CA LEU A 4 2.81 -19.33 8.79
C LEU A 4 3.05 -20.26 7.58
N THR A 5 2.57 -19.86 6.40
CA THR A 5 2.73 -20.60 5.14
C THR A 5 2.68 -19.64 3.95
N GLN A 6 3.32 -20.05 2.85
CA GLN A 6 3.23 -19.37 1.55
C GLN A 6 2.17 -20.01 0.64
N ARG A 7 1.42 -21.01 1.12
CA ARG A 7 0.31 -21.57 0.33
C ARG A 7 -0.87 -20.61 0.34
N ILE A 8 -1.33 -20.24 -0.86
CA ILE A 8 -2.60 -19.54 -1.04
C ILE A 8 -3.68 -20.61 -1.15
N ASN A 9 -4.67 -20.55 -0.26
CA ASN A 9 -5.83 -21.43 -0.29
C ASN A 9 -7.04 -20.62 -0.79
N ILE A 10 -7.36 -20.75 -2.07
CA ILE A 10 -8.51 -20.06 -2.67
C ILE A 10 -9.78 -20.77 -2.21
N LEU A 11 -10.61 -20.09 -1.44
CA LEU A 11 -11.89 -20.62 -0.95
C LEU A 11 -13.05 -20.26 -1.89
N ASP A 12 -13.01 -19.06 -2.48
CA ASP A 12 -13.99 -18.60 -3.44
C ASP A 12 -13.47 -18.74 -4.86
N THR A 13 -13.67 -19.93 -5.43
CA THR A 13 -13.25 -20.24 -6.80
C THR A 13 -14.27 -19.81 -7.86
N ALA A 14 -15.43 -19.30 -7.43
CA ALA A 14 -16.40 -18.69 -8.35
C ALA A 14 -15.99 -17.25 -8.69
N GLU A 15 -15.34 -16.55 -7.76
CA GLU A 15 -14.81 -15.20 -7.97
C GLU A 15 -13.33 -15.19 -8.37
N ILE A 16 -12.51 -16.05 -7.77
CA ILE A 16 -11.06 -16.04 -7.96
C ILE A 16 -10.60 -17.28 -8.73
N GLU A 17 -10.28 -17.08 -10.00
CA GLU A 17 -9.80 -18.14 -10.89
C GLU A 17 -8.37 -18.60 -10.54
N GLU A 18 -7.46 -17.66 -10.22
CA GLU A 18 -6.06 -17.95 -9.90
C GLU A 18 -5.53 -16.99 -8.83
N ALA A 19 -4.65 -17.47 -7.96
CA ALA A 19 -3.85 -16.64 -7.06
C ALA A 19 -2.44 -17.23 -6.91
N LYS A 20 -1.43 -16.39 -7.10
CA LYS A 20 -0.01 -16.79 -7.03
C LYS A 20 0.85 -15.66 -6.48
N TRP A 21 1.96 -16.03 -5.83
CA TRP A 21 3.00 -15.08 -5.48
C TRP A 21 3.83 -14.77 -6.73
N VAL A 22 3.98 -13.50 -7.05
CA VAL A 22 4.77 -13.03 -8.18
C VAL A 22 5.84 -12.08 -7.65
N ALA A 23 7.05 -12.19 -8.20
CA ALA A 23 8.08 -11.20 -7.94
C ALA A 23 7.59 -9.83 -8.45
N LEU A 24 7.64 -8.80 -7.59
CA LEU A 24 7.13 -7.47 -7.93
C LEU A 24 7.66 -6.97 -9.28
N GLN A 25 8.96 -7.10 -9.52
CA GLN A 25 9.56 -6.64 -10.77
C GLN A 25 9.04 -7.39 -12.01
N ALA A 26 8.73 -8.68 -11.86
CA ALA A 26 8.12 -9.46 -12.94
C ALA A 26 6.68 -8.97 -13.22
N TYR A 27 5.90 -8.67 -12.18
CA TYR A 27 4.54 -8.13 -12.33
C TYR A 27 4.54 -6.74 -13.01
N LEU A 28 5.46 -5.86 -12.61
CA LEU A 28 5.56 -4.51 -13.15
C LEU A 28 6.04 -4.48 -14.62
N ALA A 29 6.88 -5.44 -15.01
CA ALA A 29 7.41 -5.55 -16.38
C ALA A 29 6.42 -6.20 -17.37
N ASP A 30 5.38 -6.87 -16.87
CA ASP A 30 4.41 -7.56 -17.71
C ASP A 30 3.29 -6.61 -18.15
N ASP A 31 3.31 -6.24 -19.44
CA ASP A 31 2.34 -5.34 -20.06
C ASP A 31 0.94 -5.94 -20.24
N SER A 32 0.76 -7.25 -20.02
CA SER A 32 -0.57 -7.86 -19.99
C SER A 32 -1.32 -7.55 -18.69
N ASN A 33 -0.62 -7.15 -17.64
CA ASN A 33 -1.23 -6.69 -16.39
C ASN A 33 -1.80 -5.27 -16.55
N SER A 34 -2.91 -5.01 -15.84
CA SER A 34 -3.58 -3.71 -15.87
C SER A 34 -2.62 -2.56 -15.55
N MET A 35 -2.65 -1.53 -16.41
CA MET A 35 -1.88 -0.29 -16.24
C MET A 35 -2.11 0.36 -14.87
N SER A 36 -3.36 0.41 -14.40
CA SER A 36 -3.70 1.01 -13.11
C SER A 36 -3.11 0.21 -11.94
N ASN A 37 -3.10 -1.11 -12.03
CA ASN A 37 -2.56 -1.98 -10.99
C ASN A 37 -1.03 -1.88 -10.94
N ARG A 38 -0.38 -1.82 -12.11
CA ARG A 38 1.06 -1.58 -12.18
C ARG A 38 1.45 -0.23 -11.60
N GLN A 39 0.68 0.82 -11.86
CA GLN A 39 0.93 2.15 -11.27
C GLN A 39 0.74 2.13 -9.74
N LEU A 40 -0.38 1.59 -9.27
CA LEU A 40 -0.66 1.43 -7.83
C LEU A 40 0.49 0.72 -7.11
N LEU A 41 0.97 -0.39 -7.67
CA LEU A 41 2.06 -1.15 -7.07
C LEU A 41 3.38 -0.38 -7.11
N LYS A 42 3.68 0.42 -8.14
CA LYS A 42 4.87 1.29 -8.14
C LYS A 42 4.83 2.31 -7.01
N ASP A 43 3.67 2.90 -6.77
CA ASP A 43 3.48 3.95 -5.76
C ASP A 43 3.56 3.38 -4.34
N VAL A 44 3.07 2.15 -4.14
CA VAL A 44 2.96 1.55 -2.80
C VAL A 44 4.14 0.66 -2.43
N ALA A 45 4.78 -0.02 -3.38
CA ALA A 45 5.69 -1.15 -3.15
C ALA A 45 6.89 -0.89 -2.22
N PHE A 46 7.23 0.36 -1.97
CA PHE A 46 8.32 0.76 -1.08
C PHE A 46 7.96 1.95 -0.19
N SER A 47 6.69 2.35 -0.19
CA SER A 47 6.18 3.33 0.76
C SER A 47 6.26 2.77 2.18
N GLN A 48 6.58 3.61 3.17
CA GLN A 48 6.56 3.19 4.59
C GLN A 48 5.14 3.01 5.16
N GLY A 49 4.14 2.77 4.30
CA GLY A 49 2.73 2.78 4.68
C GLY A 49 2.26 4.16 5.10
N LEU A 50 1.10 4.18 5.77
CA LEU A 50 0.64 5.38 6.46
C LEU A 50 1.33 5.44 7.83
N VAL A 51 2.05 6.52 8.10
CA VAL A 51 2.77 6.71 9.36
C VAL A 51 1.86 7.44 10.36
N PRO A 52 1.81 7.01 11.63
CA PRO A 52 1.14 7.77 12.69
C PRO A 52 1.67 9.20 12.70
N THR A 53 0.79 10.17 12.50
CA THR A 53 1.17 11.57 12.33
C THR A 53 0.48 12.41 13.39
N GLU A 54 1.29 13.07 14.21
CA GLU A 54 0.80 14.06 15.17
C GLU A 54 0.69 15.43 14.49
N TYR A 55 -0.54 15.95 14.40
CA TYR A 55 -0.79 17.31 13.96
C TYR A 55 -0.98 18.20 15.18
N SER A 56 -0.14 19.24 15.31
CA SER A 56 -0.25 20.24 16.39
C SER A 56 -1.62 20.95 16.43
N ALA A 57 -2.33 20.99 15.29
CA ALA A 57 -3.68 21.53 15.16
C ALA A 57 -4.81 20.55 15.59
N ASN A 58 -4.52 19.28 15.90
CA ASN A 58 -5.50 18.28 16.31
C ASN A 58 -5.90 18.43 17.79
N VAL A 59 -6.59 19.52 18.12
CA VAL A 59 -7.00 19.88 19.48
C VAL A 59 -8.52 20.09 19.58
N GLY A 60 -9.06 20.16 20.81
CA GLY A 60 -10.47 20.45 21.08
C GLY A 60 -11.37 19.20 21.20
N ALA A 61 -12.69 19.44 21.36
CA ALA A 61 -13.67 18.40 21.70
C ALA A 61 -13.86 17.31 20.62
N HIS A 62 -13.42 17.55 19.39
CA HIS A 62 -13.53 16.63 18.25
C HIS A 62 -12.18 16.19 17.69
N LYS A 63 -11.13 16.18 18.53
CA LYS A 63 -9.81 15.70 18.11
C LYS A 63 -9.91 14.28 17.51
N LYS A 64 -9.20 14.05 16.41
CA LYS A 64 -9.05 12.72 15.84
C LYS A 64 -8.19 11.88 16.77
N GLN A 65 -8.62 10.66 17.05
CA GLN A 65 -7.91 9.77 17.98
C GLN A 65 -6.62 9.22 17.36
N GLU A 66 -6.62 8.99 16.05
CA GLU A 66 -5.46 8.53 15.29
C GLU A 66 -5.48 9.18 13.90
N ILE A 67 -4.32 9.61 13.42
CA ILE A 67 -4.13 10.17 12.07
C ILE A 67 -2.96 9.45 11.43
N PHE A 68 -3.17 8.96 10.20
CA PHE A 68 -2.17 8.21 9.46
C PHE A 68 -1.99 8.87 8.09
N THR A 69 -0.76 9.28 7.75
CA THR A 69 -0.47 9.96 6.48
C THR A 69 0.65 9.25 5.73
N THR A 70 0.62 9.34 4.40
CA THR A 70 1.75 8.87 3.58
C THR A 70 2.93 9.80 3.83
N THR A 71 4.14 9.27 3.98
CA THR A 71 5.35 10.11 3.98
C THR A 71 5.55 10.69 2.58
N GLY A 72 4.98 11.86 2.33
CA GLY A 72 5.44 12.72 1.25
C GLY A 72 6.80 13.28 1.67
N ASP A 73 7.80 13.12 0.81
CA ASP A 73 9.08 13.82 0.95
C ASP A 73 8.78 15.32 1.04
N GLN A 74 8.89 15.91 2.23
CA GLN A 74 8.74 17.35 2.47
C GLN A 74 10.01 18.07 2.01
N SER A 75 10.43 17.79 0.78
CA SER A 75 11.45 18.51 0.06
C SER A 75 10.77 19.50 -0.90
N GLU A 76 9.79 20.27 -0.41
CA GLU A 76 9.34 21.49 -1.07
C GLU A 76 9.88 22.70 -0.30
N THR A 77 11.03 23.15 -0.77
CA THR A 77 11.34 24.55 -1.08
C THR A 77 10.88 25.60 -0.07
N LEU A 78 11.78 25.93 0.87
CA LEU A 78 11.90 27.30 1.37
C LEU A 78 13.04 27.98 0.61
N LEU A 79 12.66 28.71 -0.46
CA LEU A 79 13.38 29.89 -0.93
C LEU A 79 12.70 31.13 -0.33
#